data_AF-A0A7Y2YFV3-F1
#
_entry.id   AF-A0A7Y2YFV3-F1
#
_cell.length_a   1.000
_cell.length_b   1.000
_cell.length_c   1.000
_cell.angle_alpha   90.00
_cell.angle_beta   90.00
_cell.angle_gamma   90.00
#
_symmetry.space_group_name_H-M   'P 1'
#
loop_
_entity.id
_entity.type
_entity.pdbx_description
1 polymer ?
#
loop_
_entity_poly.entity_id
_entity_poly.type
_entity_poly.pdbx_seq_one_letter_code
_entity_poly.pdbx_strand_id
1 'polypeptide(L)'
;MLRLLKKAGQLLYRIWFYILVAIPIIVFSPLLIVLSFSEKTYPQFFWLARNIWATVILYGMGCIPRIEYEEKLVKGKSYMLVANHTSMLDIMLMLRVSRNPFV
;
A
#
# COMPACT_ATOMS: atom_id res chain seq x y z
N MET A 1 15.53 24.03 -21.16
CA MET A 1 14.11 23.69 -21.38
C MET A 1 13.73 22.29 -20.86
N LEU A 2 14.30 21.19 -21.37
CA LEU A 2 13.96 19.81 -20.90
C LEU A 2 14.14 19.58 -19.39
N ARG A 3 15.19 20.15 -18.79
CA ARG A 3 15.44 20.01 -17.34
C ARG A 3 14.34 20.65 -16.48
N LEU A 4 13.76 21.77 -16.93
CA LEU A 4 12.67 22.45 -16.20
C LEU A 4 11.38 21.64 -16.30
N LEU A 5 11.04 21.15 -17.49
CA LEU A 5 9.87 20.29 -17.70
C LEU A 5 9.95 19.01 -16.87
N LYS A 6 11.12 18.36 -16.83
CA LYS A 6 11.34 17.16 -16.01
C LYS A 6 11.14 17.45 -14.52
N LYS A 7 11.71 18.55 -14.01
CA LYS A 7 11.53 18.95 -12.60
C LYS A 7 10.08 19.26 -12.28
N ALA A 8 9.37 19.96 -13.16
CA ALA A 8 7.95 20.25 -13.01
C ALA A 8 7.12 18.95 -12.97
N GLY A 9 7.36 18.02 -13.89
CA GLY A 9 6.71 16.71 -13.88
C GLY A 9 6.97 15.90 -12.61
N GLN A 10 8.22 15.91 -12.11
CA GLN A 10 8.56 15.27 -10.83
C GLN A 10 7.83 15.90 -9.65
N LEU A 11 7.72 17.22 -9.62
CA LEU A 11 6.98 17.94 -8.58
C LEU A 11 5.48 17.57 -8.62
N LEU A 12 4.87 17.60 -9.81
CA LEU A 12 3.48 17.23 -10.00
C LEU A 12 3.23 15.78 -9.59
N TYR A 13 4.11 14.85 -9.95
CA TYR A 13 4.00 13.44 -9.55
C TYR A 13 4.10 13.23 -8.04
N ARG A 14 4.95 14.01 -7.34
CA ARG A 14 5.02 14.00 -5.87
C ARG A 14 3.75 14.56 -5.23
N ILE A 15 3.23 15.67 -5.75
CA ILE A 15 1.96 16.25 -5.28
C ILE A 15 0.83 15.23 -5.48
N TRP A 16 0.78 14.60 -6.66
CA TRP A 16 -0.17 13.54 -6.97
C TRP A 16 -0.10 12.39 -5.97
N PHE A 17 1.11 11.89 -5.65
CA PHE A 17 1.30 10.88 -4.62
C PHE A 17 0.68 11.28 -3.28
N TYR A 18 0.97 12.49 -2.78
CA TYR A 18 0.42 12.94 -1.50
C TYR A 18 -1.10 13.08 -1.53
N ILE A 19 -1.67 13.58 -2.62
CA ILE A 19 -3.14 13.63 -2.81
C ILE A 19 -3.72 12.21 -2.76
N LEU A 20 -3.11 11.28 -3.49
CA LEU A 20 -3.56 9.90 -3.60
C LEU A 20 -3.42 9.12 -2.30
N VAL A 21 -2.51 9.49 -1.40
CA VAL A 21 -2.43 8.91 -0.05
C VAL A 21 -3.40 9.60 0.90
N ALA A 22 -3.47 10.93 0.87
CA ALA A 22 -4.25 11.75 1.80
C ALA A 22 -5.77 11.56 1.62
N ILE A 23 -6.27 11.51 0.39
CA ILE A 23 -7.72 11.37 0.16
C ILE A 23 -8.23 10.02 0.71
N PRO A 24 -7.68 8.86 0.31
CA PRO A 24 -8.14 7.57 0.84
C PRO A 24 -7.96 7.45 2.34
N ILE A 25 -6.86 7.96 2.92
CA ILE A 25 -6.68 7.84 4.37
C ILE A 25 -7.73 8.68 5.12
N ILE A 26 -8.05 9.89 4.67
CA ILE A 26 -9.11 10.69 5.30
C ILE A 26 -10.46 9.98 5.17
N VAL A 27 -10.81 9.50 3.99
CA VAL A 27 -12.09 8.81 3.73
C VAL A 27 -12.21 7.50 4.52
N PHE A 28 -11.15 6.70 4.60
CA PHE A 28 -11.17 5.39 5.23
C PHE A 28 -10.76 5.42 6.71
N SER A 29 -10.16 6.50 7.21
CA SER A 29 -9.66 6.59 8.59
C SER A 29 -10.71 6.25 9.65
N PRO A 30 -11.99 6.69 9.58
CA PRO A 30 -12.95 6.31 10.61
C PRO A 30 -13.14 4.80 10.70
N LEU A 31 -13.21 4.14 9.54
CA LEU A 31 -13.36 2.70 9.45
C LEU A 31 -12.09 1.96 9.88
N LEU A 32 -10.91 2.41 9.43
CA LEU A 32 -9.63 1.83 9.80
C LEU A 32 -9.39 1.93 11.32
N ILE A 33 -9.72 3.06 11.92
CA ILE A 33 -9.60 3.28 13.37
C ILE A 33 -10.54 2.33 14.12
N VAL A 34 -11.82 2.28 13.76
CA VAL A 34 -12.79 1.39 14.43
C VAL A 34 -12.36 -0.08 14.32
N LEU A 35 -11.92 -0.53 13.14
CA LEU A 35 -11.47 -1.90 12.93
C LEU A 35 -10.15 -2.24 13.66
N SER A 36 -9.37 -1.22 14.06
CA SER A 36 -8.12 -1.40 14.79
C SER A 36 -8.28 -1.62 16.30
N PHE A 37 -9.47 -1.39 16.87
CA PHE A 37 -9.69 -1.46 18.32
C PHE A 37 -9.68 -2.87 18.92
N SER A 38 -9.82 -3.92 18.09
CA SER A 38 -9.83 -5.29 18.58
C SER A 38 -9.09 -6.23 17.64
N GLU A 39 -8.40 -7.21 18.20
CA GLU A 39 -7.81 -8.32 17.45
C GLU A 39 -8.86 -9.08 16.63
N LYS A 40 -10.13 -9.13 17.10
CA LYS A 40 -11.24 -9.78 16.39
C LYS A 40 -11.61 -9.08 15.08
N THR A 41 -11.38 -7.77 14.98
CA THR A 41 -11.67 -6.94 13.80
C THR A 41 -10.43 -6.69 12.94
N TYR A 42 -9.26 -7.12 13.41
CA TYR A 42 -8.00 -6.95 12.70
C TYR A 42 -7.96 -7.65 11.32
N PRO A 43 -8.54 -8.86 11.11
CA PRO A 43 -8.62 -9.44 9.77
C PRO A 43 -9.35 -8.55 8.76
N GLN A 44 -10.40 -7.85 9.20
CA GLN A 44 -11.18 -6.91 8.39
C GLN A 44 -10.38 -5.63 8.13
N PHE A 45 -9.67 -5.11 9.14
CA PHE A 45 -8.71 -4.01 8.97
C PHE A 45 -7.66 -4.35 7.91
N PHE A 46 -7.01 -5.50 8.04
CA PHE A 46 -5.97 -5.94 7.12
C PHE A 46 -6.53 -6.13 5.71
N TRP A 47 -7.73 -6.71 5.57
CA TRP A 47 -8.40 -6.85 4.28
C TRP A 47 -8.66 -5.50 3.62
N LEU A 48 -9.16 -4.51 4.37
CA LEU A 48 -9.42 -3.15 3.88
C LEU A 48 -8.12 -2.46 3.44
N ALA A 49 -7.10 -2.49 4.28
CA ALA A 49 -5.79 -1.92 3.99
C ALA A 49 -5.16 -2.55 2.74
N ARG A 50 -5.18 -3.88 2.64
CA ARG A 50 -4.61 -4.64 1.52
C ARG A 50 -5.36 -4.49 0.21
N ASN A 51 -6.68 -4.64 0.22
CA ASN A 51 -7.45 -4.77 -1.02
C ASN A 51 -7.93 -3.43 -1.56
N ILE A 52 -8.22 -2.48 -0.68
CA ILE A 52 -8.77 -1.19 -1.07
C ILE A 52 -7.66 -0.13 -1.01
N TRP A 53 -7.09 0.12 0.17
CA TRP A 53 -6.18 1.25 0.34
C TRP A 53 -4.89 1.11 -0.47
N ALA A 54 -4.17 0.00 -0.31
CA ALA A 54 -2.94 -0.27 -1.05
C ALA A 54 -3.18 -0.35 -2.57
N THR A 55 -4.28 -0.97 -3.01
CA THR A 55 -4.63 -1.07 -4.44
C THR A 55 -4.90 0.31 -5.04
N VAL A 56 -5.68 1.17 -4.37
CA VAL A 56 -5.96 2.53 -4.86
C VAL A 56 -4.66 3.32 -5.05
N ILE A 57 -3.73 3.24 -4.09
CA ILE A 57 -2.45 3.94 -4.18
C ILE A 57 -1.57 3.35 -5.28
N LEU A 58 -1.36 2.04 -5.32
CA LEU A 58 -0.48 1.42 -6.32
C LEU A 58 -0.96 1.68 -7.76
N TYR A 59 -2.26 1.46 -8.01
CA TYR A 59 -2.82 1.64 -9.35
C TYR A 59 -2.96 3.13 -9.70
N GLY A 60 -3.33 3.99 -8.76
CA GLY A 60 -3.39 5.43 -8.98
C GLY A 60 -2.00 6.06 -9.22
N MET A 61 -0.93 5.46 -8.72
CA MET A 61 0.45 5.85 -9.04
C MET A 61 0.92 5.33 -10.41
N GLY A 62 0.13 4.48 -11.08
CA GLY A 62 0.53 3.76 -12.30
C GLY A 62 1.50 2.60 -12.03
N CYS A 63 1.68 2.21 -10.78
CA CYS A 63 2.58 1.13 -10.36
C CYS A 63 1.81 -0.20 -10.24
N ILE A 64 1.47 -0.79 -11.37
CA ILE A 64 0.74 -2.07 -11.40
C ILE A 64 1.67 -3.18 -10.87
N PRO A 65 1.33 -3.84 -9.75
CA PRO A 65 2.21 -4.83 -9.15
C PRO A 65 2.27 -6.09 -10.02
N ARG A 66 3.49 -6.53 -10.34
CA ARG A 66 3.77 -7.88 -10.84
C ARG A 66 4.40 -8.66 -9.70
N ILE A 67 3.78 -9.77 -9.32
CA ILE A 67 4.18 -10.52 -8.14
C ILE A 67 4.50 -11.93 -8.56
N GLU A 68 5.77 -12.29 -8.40
CA GLU A 68 6.30 -13.62 -8.64
C GLU A 68 6.75 -14.19 -7.29
N TYR A 69 6.51 -15.48 -7.08
CA TYR A 69 6.82 -16.15 -5.83
C TYR A 69 7.76 -17.32 -6.13
N GLU A 70 8.97 -17.27 -5.59
CA GLU A 70 9.83 -18.45 -5.51
C GLU A 70 9.26 -19.45 -4.52
N GLU A 71 8.77 -18.97 -3.37
CA GLU A 71 8.01 -19.75 -2.40
C GLU A 71 6.66 -19.09 -2.11
N LYS A 72 5.59 -19.89 -2.18
CA LYS A 72 4.22 -19.40 -1.95
C LYS A 72 3.95 -19.30 -0.45
N LEU A 73 3.42 -18.15 -0.02
CA LEU A 73 2.96 -17.95 1.36
C LEU A 73 1.78 -18.89 1.68
N VAL A 74 1.92 -19.67 2.74
CA VAL A 74 0.88 -20.60 3.21
C VAL A 74 -0.14 -19.84 4.04
N LYS A 75 -1.42 -20.00 3.72
CA LYS A 75 -2.51 -19.35 4.45
C LYS A 75 -2.49 -19.76 5.93
N GLY A 76 -2.63 -18.78 6.83
CA GLY A 76 -2.67 -19.02 8.27
C GLY A 76 -1.31 -19.17 8.96
N LYS A 77 -0.20 -19.20 8.22
CA LYS A 77 1.14 -19.09 8.81
C LYS A 77 1.52 -17.62 8.98
N SER A 78 2.23 -17.32 10.07
CA SER A 78 2.83 -16.02 10.31
C SER A 78 4.16 -15.91 9.56
N TYR A 79 4.40 -14.76 8.95
CA TYR A 79 5.62 -14.46 8.20
C TYR A 79 6.12 -13.08 8.59
N MET A 80 7.45 -12.92 8.61
CA MET A 80 8.09 -11.63 8.63
C MET A 80 8.53 -11.28 7.20
N LEU A 81 8.00 -10.19 6.64
CA LEU A 81 8.35 -9.77 5.29
C LEU A 81 9.46 -8.71 5.35
N VAL A 82 10.57 -8.96 4.67
CA VAL A 82 11.72 -8.04 4.62
C VAL A 82 11.87 -7.47 3.22
N ALA A 83 11.61 -6.18 3.05
CA ALA A 83 11.76 -5.47 1.78
C ALA A 83 13.09 -4.71 1.69
N ASN A 84 13.61 -4.52 0.48
CA ASN A 84 14.83 -3.77 0.19
C ASN A 84 14.69 -2.22 0.28
N HIS A 85 13.59 -1.74 0.84
CA HIS A 85 13.21 -0.33 1.11
C HIS A 85 13.70 0.72 0.08
N THR A 86 13.11 0.70 -1.11
CA THR A 86 13.43 1.60 -2.24
C THR A 86 12.44 2.75 -2.39
N SER A 87 11.20 2.59 -1.95
CA SER A 87 10.12 3.55 -2.19
C SER A 87 9.14 3.64 -1.02
N MET A 88 8.47 4.79 -0.89
CA MET A 88 7.33 4.92 0.01
C MET A 88 6.17 3.97 -0.37
N LEU A 89 6.13 3.50 -1.62
CA LEU A 89 5.14 2.53 -2.09
C LEU A 89 5.39 1.10 -1.62
N ASP A 90 6.54 0.82 -1.00
CA ASP A 90 6.90 -0.53 -0.58
C ASP A 90 5.90 -1.09 0.43
N ILE A 91 5.39 -0.26 1.35
CA ILE A 91 4.35 -0.66 2.31
C ILE A 91 3.09 -1.13 1.57
N MET A 92 2.67 -0.40 0.53
CA MET A 92 1.49 -0.73 -0.26
C MET A 92 1.71 -2.02 -1.04
N LEU A 93 2.91 -2.20 -1.60
CA LEU A 93 3.29 -3.42 -2.29
C LEU A 93 3.33 -4.63 -1.35
N MET A 94 3.95 -4.51 -0.18
CA MET A 94 4.00 -5.56 0.84
C MET A 94 2.60 -5.98 1.29
N LEU A 95 1.72 -5.01 1.57
CA LEU A 95 0.31 -5.26 1.86
C LEU A 95 -0.35 -6.08 0.74
N ARG A 96 -0.07 -5.74 -0.53
CA ARG A 96 -0.67 -6.43 -1.69
C ARG A 96 -0.12 -7.84 -1.90
N VAL A 97 1.17 -8.06 -1.61
CA VAL A 97 1.90 -9.33 -1.74
C VAL A 97 1.37 -10.35 -0.73
N SER A 98 1.33 -10.01 0.56
CA SER A 98 0.88 -10.99 1.54
C SER A 98 -0.63 -11.18 1.54
N ARG A 99 -1.09 -12.44 1.61
CA ARG A 99 -2.51 -12.76 1.88
C ARG A 99 -2.80 -12.91 3.38
N ASN A 100 -1.76 -13.11 4.18
CA ASN A 100 -1.85 -13.18 5.63
C ASN A 100 -1.38 -11.85 6.23
N PRO A 101 -1.88 -11.46 7.40
CA PRO A 101 -1.16 -10.51 8.24
C PRO A 101 0.30 -10.92 8.41
N PHE A 102 1.19 -9.95 8.42
CA PHE A 102 2.63 -10.15 8.51
C PHE A 102 3.24 -9.11 9.46
N VAL A 103 4.46 -9.39 9.90
CA VAL A 103 5.33 -8.45 10.62
C VAL A 103 6.38 -7.92 9.67
#